data_AF-A0A961R7N8-F1
#
_entry.id   AF-A0A961R7N8-F1
#
_cell.length_a   1.000
_cell.length_b   1.000
_cell.length_c   1.000
_cell.angle_alpha   90.00
_cell.angle_beta   90.00
_cell.angle_gamma   90.00
#
_symmetry.space_group_name_H-M   'P 1'
#
loop_
_entity.id
_entity.type
_entity.pdbx_description
1 polymer ?
#
loop_
_entity_poly.entity_id
_entity_poly.type
_entity_poly.pdbx_seq_one_letter_code
_entity_poly.pdbx_strand_id
1 'polypeptide(L)' 'MAEVTGGTITKVDAESLTITLDDGSVYKLNNEFDFSALKAGQEVQIAYDEVNGENVVTDMDIGN' A
#
# COMPACT_ATOMS: atom_id res chain seq x y z
N MET A 1 -5.35 -12.05 -10.30
CA MET A 1 -4.22 -11.56 -11.11
C MET A 1 -3.90 -10.26 -10.42
N ALA A 2 -2.68 -10.12 -9.89
CA ALA A 2 -2.36 -8.93 -9.13
C ALA A 2 -2.52 -7.70 -10.03
N GLU A 3 -3.29 -6.73 -9.56
CA GLU A 3 -3.43 -5.42 -10.19
C GLU A 3 -2.33 -4.52 -9.66
N VAL A 4 -1.70 -3.76 -10.57
CA VAL A 4 -0.63 -2.83 -10.22
C VAL A 4 -1.17 -1.42 -10.33
N THR A 5 -1.00 -0.65 -9.27
CA THR A 5 -1.36 0.76 -9.22
C THR A 5 -0.24 1.58 -8.58
N GLY A 6 -0.19 2.86 -8.90
CA GLY A 6 0.79 3.79 -8.35
C GLY A 6 0.11 5.01 -7.78
N GLY A 7 0.68 5.57 -6.72
CA GLY A 7 0.16 6.77 -6.08
C GLY A 7 1.06 7.27 -4.97
N THR A 8 0.65 8.39 -4.36
CA THR A 8 1.34 8.99 -3.24
C THR A 8 0.70 8.52 -1.94
N ILE A 9 1.50 8.02 -1.01
CA ILE A 9 1.02 7.67 0.33
C ILE A 9 0.52 8.94 1.02
N THR A 10 -0.74 8.97 1.45
CA THR A 10 -1.30 10.07 2.24
C THR A 10 -1.35 9.72 3.72
N LYS A 11 -1.58 8.45 4.05
CA LYS A 11 -1.64 7.94 5.42
C LYS A 11 -1.00 6.56 5.51
N VAL A 12 -0.26 6.33 6.60
CA VAL A 12 0.25 5.01 7.00
C VAL A 12 -0.36 4.67 8.35
N ASP A 13 -1.01 3.52 8.44
CA ASP A 13 -1.66 3.01 9.65
C ASP A 13 -0.99 1.68 10.02
N ALA A 14 0.03 1.76 10.88
CA ALA A 14 0.79 0.59 11.31
C ALA A 14 0.00 -0.32 12.28
N GLU A 15 -1.05 0.22 12.93
CA GLU A 15 -1.91 -0.57 13.80
C GLU A 15 -2.83 -1.49 13.00
N SER A 16 -3.43 -0.95 11.93
CA SER A 16 -4.32 -1.69 11.03
C SER A 16 -3.57 -2.38 9.89
N LEU A 17 -2.26 -2.14 9.77
CA LEU A 17 -1.39 -2.59 8.69
C LEU A 17 -1.93 -2.15 7.32
N THR A 18 -2.33 -0.88 7.20
CA THR A 18 -2.90 -0.34 5.96
C THR A 18 -2.21 0.95 5.55
N ILE A 19 -2.23 1.23 4.26
CA ILE A 19 -1.86 2.52 3.69
C ILE A 19 -3.03 3.11 2.92
N THR A 20 -3.10 4.44 2.91
CA THR A 20 -4.03 5.19 2.09
C THR A 20 -3.22 5.95 1.05
N LEU A 21 -3.60 5.83 -0.22
CA LEU A 21 -3.00 6.59 -1.31
C LEU A 21 -3.76 7.90 -1.54
N ASP A 22 -3.28 8.75 -2.45
CA ASP A 22 -3.88 10.06 -2.75
C ASP A 22 -5.21 9.98 -3.51
N ASP A 23 -5.47 8.85 -4.15
CA ASP A 23 -6.75 8.51 -4.77
C ASP A 23 -7.86 8.20 -3.73
N GLY A 24 -7.49 8.09 -2.45
CA GLY A 24 -8.39 7.72 -1.35
C GLY A 24 -8.56 6.21 -1.17
N SER A 25 -7.90 5.38 -1.98
CA SER A 25 -7.92 3.93 -1.88
C SER A 25 -7.09 3.46 -0.68
N VAL A 26 -7.58 2.42 -0.01
CA VAL A 26 -6.94 1.82 1.15
C VAL A 26 -6.46 0.42 0.79
N TYR A 27 -5.20 0.13 1.11
CA TYR A 27 -4.55 -1.14 0.81
C TYR A 27 -3.99 -1.75 2.08
N LYS A 28 -4.18 -3.06 2.23
CA LYS A 28 -3.73 -3.83 3.38
C LYS A 28 -2.37 -4.43 3.09
N LEU A 29 -1.41 -4.12 3.95
CA LEU A 29 -0.06 -4.63 3.90
C LEU A 29 0.01 -5.90 4.73
N ASN A 30 0.80 -6.87 4.28
CA ASN A 30 1.19 -7.99 5.12
C ASN A 30 2.26 -7.55 6.14
N ASN A 31 2.53 -8.39 7.14
CA ASN A 31 3.57 -8.15 8.15
C ASN A 31 5.00 -8.19 7.59
N GLU A 32 5.17 -8.46 6.30
CA GLU A 32 6.48 -8.55 5.65
C GLU A 32 6.97 -7.18 5.16
N PHE A 33 6.07 -6.18 5.04
CA PHE A 33 6.45 -4.83 4.66
C PHE A 33 7.05 -4.04 5.82
N ASP A 34 8.13 -3.30 5.55
CA ASP A 34 8.75 -2.40 6.53
C ASP A 34 8.04 -1.05 6.55
N PHE A 35 7.08 -0.91 7.48
CA PHE A 35 6.34 0.33 7.71
C PHE A 35 7.24 1.52 8.09
N SER A 36 8.44 1.28 8.60
CA SER A 36 9.38 2.35 8.97
C SER A 36 9.91 3.10 7.73
N ALA A 37 9.92 2.42 6.58
CA ALA A 37 10.30 2.99 5.30
C ALA A 37 9.18 3.79 4.63
N LEU A 38 7.93 3.64 5.09
CA LEU A 38 6.74 4.27 4.50
C LEU A 38 6.41 5.58 5.21
N LYS A 39 6.30 6.66 4.44
CA LYS A 39 5.94 7.99 4.93
C LYS A 39 4.95 8.64 4.00
N ALA A 40 4.07 9.45 4.58
CA ALA A 40 3.18 10.29 3.80
C ALA A 40 4.00 11.24 2.89
N GLY A 41 3.56 11.37 1.64
CA GLY A 41 4.24 12.11 0.59
C GLY A 41 5.22 11.30 -0.27
N GLN A 42 5.40 10.00 -0.01
CA GLN A 42 6.20 9.12 -0.88
C GLN A 42 5.35 8.57 -2.02
N GLU A 43 5.92 8.59 -3.22
CA GLU A 43 5.36 7.93 -4.39
C GLU A 43 5.71 6.44 -4.35
N VAL A 44 4.71 5.59 -4.48
CA VAL A 44 4.86 4.13 -4.44
C VAL A 44 4.09 3.47 -5.57
N GLN A 45 4.58 2.33 -6.00
CA GLN A 45 3.87 1.40 -6.87
C GLN A 45 3.56 0.15 -6.06
N ILE A 46 2.29 -0.25 -6.05
CA ILE A 46 1.81 -1.43 -5.31
C ILE A 46 1.17 -2.41 -6.28
N ALA A 47 1.49 -3.69 -6.11
CA ALA A 47 0.73 -4.79 -6.66
C ALA A 47 -0.17 -5.35 -5.56
N TYR A 48 -1.45 -5.54 -5.86
CA TYR A 48 -2.42 -6.07 -4.91
C TYR A 48 -3.34 -7.09 -5.57
N ASP A 49 -3.86 -8.02 -4.78
CA ASP A 49 -4.96 -8.89 -5.17
C ASP A 49 -6.17 -8.61 -4.28
N GLU A 50 -7.37 -8.63 -4.86
CA GLU A 50 -8.60 -8.58 -4.09
C GLU A 50 -8.86 -9.96 -3.47
N VAL A 51 -8.79 -10.03 -2.14
CA VAL A 51 -9.04 -11.25 -1.37
C VAL A 51 -10.19 -10.99 -0.42
N ASN A 52 -11.32 -11.66 -0.64
CA ASN A 52 -12.56 -11.47 0.14
C ASN A 52 -13.07 -10.00 0.18
N GLY A 53 -12.83 -9.23 -0.90
CA GLY A 53 -13.22 -7.81 -0.97
C GLY A 53 -12.27 -6.85 -0.26
N GLU A 54 -11.12 -7.32 0.23
CA GLU A 54 -10.02 -6.49 0.71
C GLU A 54 -8.90 -6.43 -0.32
N ASN A 55 -8.34 -5.24 -0.57
CA ASN A 55 -7.17 -5.07 -1.42
C ASN A 55 -5.91 -5.43 -0.62
N VAL A 56 -5.38 -6.63 -0.84
CA VAL A 56 -4.20 -7.13 -0.14
C VAL A 56 -2.98 -6.92 -1.02
N VAL A 57 -2.04 -6.10 -0.53
CA VAL A 57 -0.77 -5.84 -1.21
C VAL A 57 0.07 -7.10 -1.21
N THR A 58 0.49 -7.52 -2.39
CA THR A 58 1.38 -8.67 -2.61
C THR A 58 2.81 -8.23 -2.90
N ASP A 59 3.00 -7.05 -3.47
CA ASP A 59 4.32 -6.46 -3.75
C ASP A 59 4.24 -4.93 -3.67
N MET A 60 5.33 -4.28 -3.26
CA MET A 60 5.44 -2.82 -3.19
C MET A 60 6.83 -2.37 -3.58
N ASP A 61 6.88 -1.38 -4.47
CA ASP A 61 8.09 -0.67 -4.84
C ASP A 61 7.94 0.82 -4.46
N ILE A 62 8.98 1.38 -3.86
CA ILE A 62 9.02 2.79 -3.46
C ILE A 62 9.84 3.53 -4.50
N GLY A 63 9.20 4.45 -5.23
CA GLY A 63 9.88 5.27 -6.23
C GLY A 63 10.95 6.15 -5.57
N ASN A 64 12.18 6.07 -6.08
CA ASN A 64 13.30 6.94 -5.68
C ASN A 64 13.25 8.30 -6.38
#